data_AF-A0A0P7HIR4-F1
#
_entry.id   AF-A0A0P7HIR4-F1
#
_cell.length_a   1.000
_cell.length_b   1.000
_cell.length_c   1.000
_cell.angle_alpha   90.00
_cell.angle_beta   90.00
_cell.angle_gamma   90.00
#
_symmetry.space_group_name_H-M   'P 1'
#
loop_
_entity.id
_entity.type
_entity.pdbx_description
1 polymer ?
#
loop_
_entity_poly.entity_id
_entity_poly.type
_entity_poly.pdbx_seq_one_letter_code
_entity_poly.pdbx_strand_id
1 'polypeptide(L)'
;MGNRGADAYRRRMERAARLRAAGTLENAEPEESAEEAELRRRKEQVDPADKAEYLIRDAMMRGEFDNLKYAGKPIPNLGEANDPDWWVKGLLQRENISGLGPPALLLRVEDEQLDALLDSKPSEALVRETVEDFNRRIIEARRQLLGGPPVITKLRDVDAEIQRWRNRRSDRTPEEPAPQPPRPWWRRVWKRPQ
;
A
#
# COMPACT_ATOMS: atom_id res chain seq x y z
N MET A 1 -36.42 33.54 4.07
CA MET A 1 -35.14 33.75 4.78
C MET A 1 -34.00 33.32 3.85
N GLY A 2 -33.31 34.29 3.23
CA GLY A 2 -32.50 34.07 2.03
C GLY A 2 -31.00 33.88 2.28
N ASN A 3 -30.42 32.99 1.47
CA ASN A 3 -29.20 33.01 0.65
C ASN A 3 -28.01 33.97 0.92
N ARG A 4 -27.94 34.65 2.07
CA ARG A 4 -26.92 35.65 2.38
C ARG A 4 -25.50 35.06 2.46
N GLY A 5 -25.38 33.80 2.91
CA GLY A 5 -24.09 33.09 3.00
C GLY A 5 -23.49 32.73 1.64
N ALA A 6 -24.32 32.27 0.69
CA ALA A 6 -23.86 31.87 -0.64
C ALA A 6 -23.42 33.08 -1.49
N ASP A 7 -24.08 34.22 -1.33
CA ASP A 7 -23.71 35.47 -2.01
C ASP A 7 -22.43 36.08 -1.43
N ALA A 8 -22.21 35.96 -0.12
CA ALA A 8 -20.94 36.34 0.50
C ALA A 8 -19.78 35.45 0.03
N TYR A 9 -20.01 34.14 -0.10
CA TYR A 9 -19.03 33.19 -0.60
C TYR A 9 -18.63 33.45 -2.06
N ARG A 10 -19.61 33.67 -2.95
CA ARG A 10 -19.34 34.00 -4.37
C ARG A 10 -18.53 35.28 -4.53
N ARG A 11 -18.89 36.35 -3.81
CA ARG A 11 -18.15 37.62 -3.85
C ARG A 11 -16.71 37.48 -3.36
N ARG A 12 -16.43 36.61 -2.38
CA ARG A 12 -15.06 36.31 -1.92
C ARG A 12 -14.25 35.59 -3.01
N MET A 13 -14.84 34.57 -3.64
CA MET A 13 -14.19 33.81 -4.72
C MET A 13 -13.85 34.70 -5.93
N GLU A 14 -14.75 35.61 -6.31
CA GLU A 14 -14.50 36.59 -7.39
C GLU A 14 -13.39 37.57 -7.02
N ARG A 15 -13.34 38.02 -5.75
CA ARG A 15 -12.28 38.94 -5.28
C ARG A 15 -10.91 38.25 -5.24
N ALA A 16 -10.85 37.02 -4.74
CA ALA A 16 -9.63 36.21 -4.72
C ALA A 16 -9.13 35.88 -6.15
N ALA A 17 -10.04 35.61 -7.10
CA ALA A 17 -9.71 35.42 -8.50
C ALA A 17 -9.14 36.70 -9.14
N ARG A 18 -9.70 37.88 -8.82
CA ARG A 18 -9.14 39.17 -9.27
C ARG A 18 -7.74 39.44 -8.69
N LEU A 19 -7.50 39.11 -7.43
CA LEU A 19 -6.18 39.29 -6.80
C LEU A 19 -5.13 38.31 -7.36
N ARG A 20 -5.51 37.06 -7.69
CA ARG A 20 -4.66 36.13 -8.47
C ARG A 20 -4.30 36.69 -9.83
N ALA A 21 -5.29 37.21 -10.55
CA ALA A 21 -5.10 37.79 -11.88
C ALA A 21 -4.24 39.07 -11.83
N ALA A 22 -4.29 39.82 -10.73
CA ALA A 22 -3.50 41.03 -10.51
C ALA A 22 -2.06 40.76 -10.03
N GLY A 23 -1.67 39.51 -9.80
CA GLY A 23 -0.31 39.15 -9.35
C GLY A 23 0.02 39.57 -7.92
N THR A 24 -0.96 39.99 -7.12
CA THR A 24 -0.77 40.55 -5.77
C THR A 24 -0.82 39.52 -4.63
N LEU A 25 -0.68 38.22 -4.96
CA LEU A 25 -0.77 37.11 -4.02
C LEU A 25 0.58 36.45 -3.75
N GLU A 26 1.60 37.23 -3.39
CA GLU A 26 2.74 36.62 -2.70
C GLU A 26 2.52 36.58 -1.18
N ASN A 27 1.61 37.41 -0.63
CA ASN A 27 1.40 37.51 0.84
C ASN A 27 -0.04 37.87 1.29
N ALA A 28 -1.09 37.54 0.52
CA ALA A 28 -2.45 37.75 1.03
C ALA A 28 -2.92 36.51 1.81
N GLU A 29 -2.70 36.55 3.13
CA GLU A 29 -3.36 35.67 4.09
C GLU A 29 -4.88 35.74 3.84
N PRO A 30 -5.59 34.62 3.70
CA PRO A 30 -7.04 34.66 3.59
C PRO A 30 -7.62 35.35 4.83
N GLU A 31 -8.46 36.37 4.66
CA GLU A 31 -9.18 37.00 5.77
C GLU A 31 -10.09 35.93 6.43
N GLU A 32 -9.59 35.33 7.51
CA GLU A 32 -10.31 34.34 8.31
C GLU A 32 -11.57 35.02 8.86
N SER A 33 -12.74 34.47 8.52
CA SER A 33 -13.99 35.04 9.02
C SER A 33 -14.05 34.90 10.55
N ALA A 34 -14.77 35.80 11.22
CA ALA A 34 -14.92 35.75 12.68
C ALA A 34 -15.41 34.37 13.17
N GLU A 35 -16.29 33.73 12.38
CA GLU A 35 -16.80 32.38 12.63
C GLU A 35 -15.69 31.31 12.54
N GLU A 36 -14.80 31.40 11.55
CA GLU A 36 -13.67 30.47 11.38
C GLU A 36 -12.63 30.65 12.49
N ALA A 37 -12.30 31.89 12.84
CA ALA A 37 -11.39 32.21 13.94
C ALA A 37 -11.94 31.72 15.30
N GLU A 38 -13.26 31.84 15.51
CA GLU A 38 -13.93 31.32 16.69
C GLU A 38 -13.91 29.78 16.74
N LEU A 39 -14.17 29.11 15.61
CA LEU A 39 -14.09 27.65 15.51
C LEU A 39 -12.67 27.14 15.76
N ARG A 40 -11.65 27.83 15.25
CA ARG A 40 -10.25 27.49 15.49
C ARG A 40 -9.87 27.63 16.96
N ARG A 41 -10.22 28.76 17.58
CA ARG A 41 -10.02 28.98 19.03
C ARG A 41 -10.70 27.91 19.87
N ARG A 42 -11.92 27.52 19.49
CA ARG A 42 -12.66 26.45 20.17
C ARG A 42 -12.00 25.08 20.00
N LYS A 43 -11.43 24.79 18.82
CA LYS A 43 -10.68 23.55 18.57
C LYS A 43 -9.34 23.52 19.32
N GLU A 44 -8.65 24.65 19.38
CA GLU A 44 -7.39 24.82 20.11
C GLU A 44 -7.58 24.76 21.64
N GLN A 45 -8.78 25.11 22.13
CA GLN A 45 -9.15 24.98 23.55
C GLN A 45 -9.40 23.54 24.01
N VAL A 46 -9.61 22.60 23.08
CA VAL A 46 -9.81 21.19 23.45
C VAL A 46 -8.46 20.50 23.45
N ASP A 47 -8.01 20.07 24.63
CA ASP A 47 -6.82 19.24 24.77
C ASP A 47 -7.02 17.93 23.98
N PRO A 48 -6.06 17.54 23.10
CA PRO A 48 -6.06 16.21 22.48
C PRO A 48 -6.31 15.06 23.46
N ALA A 49 -5.82 15.17 24.71
CA ALA A 49 -6.06 14.18 25.75
C ALA A 49 -7.54 14.07 26.13
N ASP A 50 -8.22 15.20 26.35
CA ASP A 50 -9.65 15.24 26.67
C ASP A 50 -10.50 14.64 25.55
N LYS A 51 -10.14 14.96 24.30
CA LYS A 51 -10.80 14.38 23.13
C LYS A 51 -10.59 12.87 23.07
N ALA A 52 -9.37 12.38 23.32
CA ALA A 52 -9.09 10.96 23.34
C ALA A 52 -9.88 10.25 24.45
N GLU A 53 -9.93 10.81 25.66
CA GLU A 53 -10.67 10.23 26.78
C GLU A 53 -12.17 10.17 26.49
N TYR A 54 -12.75 11.22 25.91
CA TYR A 54 -14.16 11.22 25.49
C TYR A 54 -14.44 10.09 24.49
N LEU A 55 -13.60 9.93 23.46
CA LEU A 55 -13.76 8.89 22.44
C LEU A 55 -13.64 7.48 23.03
N ILE A 56 -12.71 7.26 23.95
CA ILE A 56 -12.55 5.98 24.65
C ILE A 56 -13.80 5.68 25.48
N ARG A 57 -14.30 6.66 26.24
CA ARG A 57 -15.50 6.50 27.07
C ARG A 57 -16.73 6.18 26.24
N ASP A 58 -16.92 6.90 25.14
CA ASP A 58 -18.02 6.69 24.22
C ASP A 58 -17.96 5.29 23.57
N ALA A 59 -16.79 4.85 23.10
CA ALA A 59 -16.60 3.51 22.56
C ALA A 59 -16.83 2.39 23.61
N MET A 60 -16.42 2.61 24.87
CA MET A 60 -16.75 1.71 25.98
C MET A 60 -18.26 1.61 26.22
N MET A 61 -18.99 2.74 26.21
CA MET A 61 -20.45 2.74 26.39
C MET A 61 -21.17 2.00 25.26
N ARG A 62 -20.63 2.02 24.05
CA ARG A 62 -21.15 1.27 22.89
C ARG A 62 -20.79 -0.23 22.91
N GLY A 63 -19.98 -0.67 23.86
CA GLY A 63 -19.51 -2.06 23.92
C GLY A 63 -18.51 -2.42 22.81
N GLU A 64 -17.84 -1.45 22.19
CA GLU A 64 -16.84 -1.73 21.13
C GLU A 64 -15.62 -2.50 21.65
N PHE A 65 -15.40 -2.49 22.97
CA PHE A 65 -14.37 -3.26 23.66
C PHE A 65 -14.88 -4.60 24.24
N ASP A 66 -16.16 -4.95 24.03
CA ASP A 66 -16.69 -6.25 24.44
C ASP A 66 -16.24 -7.35 23.45
N ASN A 67 -16.01 -8.57 23.94
CA ASN A 67 -15.63 -9.74 23.12
C ASN A 67 -14.35 -9.59 22.29
N LEU A 68 -13.37 -8.80 22.75
CA LEU A 68 -12.06 -8.76 22.10
C LEU A 68 -11.45 -10.16 22.04
N LYS A 69 -10.70 -10.45 20.96
CA LYS A 69 -10.06 -11.75 20.71
C LYS A 69 -9.26 -12.27 21.91
N TYR A 70 -8.63 -11.36 22.66
CA TYR A 70 -7.82 -11.66 23.84
C TYR A 70 -8.43 -11.12 25.15
N ALA A 71 -9.73 -10.78 25.19
CA ALA A 71 -10.38 -10.38 26.43
C ALA A 71 -10.20 -11.48 27.50
N GLY A 72 -9.60 -11.11 28.64
CA GLY A 72 -9.30 -12.02 29.74
C GLY A 72 -8.23 -13.09 29.47
N LYS A 73 -7.57 -13.06 28.30
CA LYS A 73 -6.48 -13.97 27.94
C LYS A 73 -5.14 -13.24 27.99
N PRO A 74 -4.03 -13.94 28.29
CA PRO A 74 -2.71 -13.33 28.16
C PRO A 74 -2.47 -12.89 26.72
N ILE A 75 -1.87 -11.70 26.55
CA ILE A 75 -1.46 -11.21 25.25
C ILE A 75 -0.22 -12.00 24.81
N PRO A 76 -0.24 -12.65 23.63
CA PRO A 76 0.92 -13.40 23.15
C PRO A 76 2.16 -12.50 23.05
N ASN A 77 3.32 -13.02 23.48
CA ASN A 77 4.63 -12.36 23.40
C ASN A 77 4.75 -11.04 24.21
N LEU A 78 3.78 -10.74 25.08
CA LEU A 78 3.87 -9.59 25.99
C LEU A 78 4.79 -9.93 27.18
N GLY A 79 5.96 -9.30 27.24
CA GLY A 79 6.88 -9.39 28.38
C GLY A 79 8.09 -10.33 28.21
N GLU A 80 8.24 -11.01 27.07
CA GLU A 80 9.41 -11.85 26.79
C GLU A 80 10.69 -11.03 26.51
N ALA A 81 10.51 -9.77 26.12
CA ALA A 81 11.55 -8.74 26.05
C ALA A 81 10.92 -7.39 26.40
N ASN A 82 11.64 -6.51 27.11
CA ASN A 82 11.25 -5.11 27.30
C ASN A 82 11.36 -4.37 25.95
N ASP A 83 10.38 -4.60 25.09
CA ASP A 83 10.30 -4.02 23.76
C ASP A 83 9.17 -2.98 23.72
N PRO A 84 9.47 -1.67 23.65
CA PRO A 84 8.44 -0.64 23.58
C PRO A 84 7.55 -0.77 22.32
N ASP A 85 8.05 -1.42 21.27
CA ASP A 85 7.36 -1.58 19.98
C ASP A 85 6.62 -2.93 19.86
N TRP A 86 6.44 -3.67 20.96
CA TRP A 86 5.82 -5.00 20.97
C TRP A 86 4.45 -5.03 20.26
N TRP A 87 3.64 -3.98 20.47
CA TRP A 87 2.31 -3.87 19.90
C TRP A 87 2.34 -3.55 18.40
N VAL A 88 3.33 -2.77 17.95
CA VAL A 88 3.55 -2.45 16.53
C VAL A 88 3.95 -3.72 15.78
N LYS A 89 4.92 -4.46 16.32
CA LYS A 89 5.37 -5.74 15.76
C LYS A 89 4.23 -6.76 15.72
N GLY A 90 3.43 -6.82 16.79
CA GLY A 90 2.23 -7.65 16.85
C GLY A 90 1.19 -7.27 15.79
N LEU A 91 0.97 -5.98 15.54
CA LEU A 91 0.06 -5.50 14.50
C LEU A 91 0.57 -5.84 13.09
N LEU A 92 1.85 -5.57 12.81
CA LEU A 92 2.48 -5.90 11.54
C LEU A 92 2.33 -7.39 11.21
N GLN A 93 2.57 -8.25 12.21
CA GLN A 93 2.41 -9.70 12.06
C GLN A 93 0.94 -10.10 11.86
N ARG A 94 -0.01 -9.50 12.62
CA ARG A 94 -1.45 -9.78 12.52
C ARG A 94 -2.01 -9.44 11.14
N GLU A 95 -1.64 -8.28 10.61
CA GLU A 95 -2.12 -7.76 9.33
C GLU A 95 -1.28 -8.25 8.13
N ASN A 96 -0.25 -9.07 8.38
CA ASN A 96 0.71 -9.53 7.38
C ASN A 96 1.29 -8.37 6.55
N ILE A 97 1.61 -7.25 7.22
CA ILE A 97 2.15 -6.06 6.58
C ILE A 97 3.61 -6.33 6.23
N SER A 98 3.90 -6.40 4.93
CA SER A 98 5.24 -6.53 4.37
C SER A 98 5.68 -5.25 3.65
N GLY A 99 6.94 -5.15 3.25
CA GLY A 99 7.43 -4.01 2.47
C GLY A 99 7.81 -2.78 3.29
N LEU A 100 7.69 -2.87 4.62
CA LEU A 100 8.14 -1.83 5.54
C LEU A 100 9.51 -2.20 6.09
N GLY A 101 10.54 -1.47 5.67
CA GLY A 101 11.88 -1.67 6.20
C GLY A 101 12.97 -0.93 5.42
N PRO A 102 14.21 -0.96 5.94
CA PRO A 102 15.36 -0.43 5.22
C PRO A 102 15.49 -1.10 3.84
N PRO A 103 15.86 -0.37 2.79
CA PRO A 103 16.02 -0.92 1.44
C PRO A 103 16.92 -2.16 1.39
N ALA A 104 17.96 -2.21 2.24
CA ALA A 104 18.87 -3.35 2.33
C ALA A 104 18.17 -4.67 2.71
N LEU A 105 17.12 -4.64 3.54
CA LEU A 105 16.38 -5.84 3.91
C LEU A 105 15.32 -6.17 2.87
N LEU A 106 14.61 -5.16 2.37
CA LEU A 106 13.58 -5.33 1.33
C LEU A 106 14.17 -5.97 0.06
N LEU A 107 15.32 -5.49 -0.39
CA LEU A 107 15.99 -6.03 -1.58
C LEU A 107 16.44 -7.50 -1.41
N ARG A 108 16.65 -7.98 -0.19
CA ARG A 108 16.98 -9.41 0.05
C ARG A 108 15.74 -10.28 -0.07
N VAL A 109 14.63 -9.84 0.52
CA VAL A 109 13.34 -10.53 0.38
C VAL A 109 12.93 -10.56 -1.09
N GLU A 110 13.11 -9.46 -1.81
CA GLU A 110 12.85 -9.41 -3.24
C GLU A 110 13.77 -10.33 -4.04
N ASP A 111 15.07 -10.41 -3.71
CA ASP A 111 16.01 -11.33 -4.36
C ASP A 111 15.60 -12.81 -4.19
N GLU A 112 15.11 -13.16 -2.99
CA GLU A 112 14.58 -14.51 -2.70
C GLU A 112 13.30 -14.82 -3.49
N GLN A 113 12.47 -13.81 -3.76
CA GLN A 113 11.20 -13.96 -4.49
C GLN A 113 11.34 -13.74 -6.00
N LEU A 114 12.49 -13.24 -6.46
CA LEU A 114 12.68 -12.80 -7.84
C LEU A 114 12.43 -13.92 -8.84
N ASP A 115 12.92 -15.14 -8.59
CA ASP A 115 12.72 -16.27 -9.50
C ASP A 115 11.23 -16.57 -9.75
N ALA A 116 10.43 -16.61 -8.68
CA ALA A 116 8.98 -16.82 -8.77
C ALA A 116 8.27 -15.66 -9.50
N LEU A 117 8.72 -14.42 -9.26
CA LEU A 117 8.21 -13.24 -9.95
C LEU A 117 8.52 -13.27 -11.45
N LEU A 118 9.74 -13.67 -11.85
CA LEU A 118 10.12 -13.78 -13.25
C LEU A 118 9.32 -14.88 -13.96
N ASP A 119 9.07 -15.99 -13.29
CA ASP A 119 8.27 -17.09 -13.83
C ASP A 119 6.81 -16.70 -14.10
N SER A 120 6.28 -15.72 -13.37
CA SER A 120 4.94 -15.18 -13.61
C SER A 120 4.88 -14.22 -14.82
N LYS A 121 6.03 -13.76 -15.36
CA LYS A 121 6.05 -12.82 -16.47
C LYS A 121 5.76 -13.54 -17.81
N PRO A 122 4.93 -12.95 -18.68
CA PRO A 122 4.54 -13.59 -19.94
C PRO A 122 5.55 -13.39 -21.07
N SER A 123 6.45 -12.41 -20.98
CA SER A 123 7.37 -12.05 -22.05
C SER A 123 8.78 -11.77 -21.54
N GLU A 124 9.76 -12.00 -22.41
CA GLU A 124 11.16 -11.70 -22.13
C GLU A 124 11.41 -10.21 -21.88
N ALA A 125 10.70 -9.33 -22.60
CA ALA A 125 10.84 -7.89 -22.39
C ALA A 125 10.49 -7.49 -20.95
N LEU A 126 9.44 -8.08 -20.38
CA LEU A 126 9.04 -7.83 -18.99
C LEU A 126 10.01 -8.46 -17.99
N VAL A 127 10.60 -9.62 -18.31
CA VAL A 127 11.68 -10.22 -17.49
C VAL A 127 12.88 -9.28 -17.46
N ARG A 128 13.33 -8.81 -18.63
CA ARG A 128 14.43 -7.85 -18.76
C ARG A 128 14.18 -6.59 -17.93
N GLU A 129 13.03 -5.95 -18.13
CA GLU A 129 12.63 -4.75 -17.39
C GLU A 129 12.62 -4.99 -15.87
N THR A 130 12.07 -6.12 -15.42
CA THR A 130 12.00 -6.46 -13.98
C THR A 130 13.40 -6.61 -13.37
N VAL A 131 14.32 -7.29 -14.06
CA VAL A 131 15.69 -7.48 -13.58
C VAL A 131 16.48 -6.17 -13.61
N GLU A 132 16.31 -5.35 -14.65
CA GLU A 132 16.94 -4.03 -14.75
C GLU A 132 16.45 -3.08 -13.65
N ASP A 133 15.15 -3.06 -13.36
CA ASP A 133 14.58 -2.28 -12.26
C ASP A 133 15.13 -2.72 -10.90
N PHE A 134 15.16 -4.04 -10.66
CA PHE A 134 15.75 -4.61 -9.45
C PHE A 134 17.22 -4.19 -9.27
N ASN A 135 18.02 -4.31 -10.33
CA ASN A 135 19.42 -3.89 -10.32
C ASN A 135 19.58 -2.38 -10.07
N ARG A 136 18.74 -1.56 -10.71
CA ARG A 136 18.72 -0.10 -10.53
C ARG A 136 18.48 0.25 -9.06
N ARG A 137 17.50 -0.39 -8.42
CA ARG A 137 17.16 -0.17 -7.00
C ARG A 137 18.28 -0.62 -6.06
N ILE A 138 19.00 -1.70 -6.38
CA ILE A 138 20.20 -2.09 -5.63
C ILE A 138 21.30 -1.02 -5.73
N ILE A 139 21.55 -0.51 -6.94
CA ILE A 139 22.56 0.52 -7.18
C ILE A 139 22.20 1.81 -6.43
N GLU A 140 20.94 2.24 -6.50
CA GLU A 140 20.42 3.40 -5.79
C GLU A 140 20.57 3.23 -4.28
N ALA A 141 20.12 2.09 -3.73
CA ALA A 141 20.24 1.80 -2.30
C ALA A 141 21.70 1.81 -1.81
N ARG A 142 22.66 1.35 -2.64
CA ARG A 142 24.10 1.44 -2.32
C ARG A 142 24.64 2.87 -2.39
N ARG A 143 24.09 3.70 -3.29
CA ARG A 143 24.50 5.10 -3.48
C ARG A 143 23.93 6.05 -2.44
N GLN A 144 22.79 5.71 -1.83
CA GLN A 144 22.05 6.59 -0.95
C GLN A 144 22.89 7.10 0.26
N LEU A 145 23.90 6.35 0.71
CA LEU A 145 24.81 6.71 1.83
C LEU A 145 24.10 7.15 3.14
N LEU A 146 22.79 6.92 3.29
CA LEU A 146 21.94 7.39 4.41
C LEU A 146 22.17 6.65 5.74
N GLY A 147 23.29 5.93 5.87
CA GLY A 147 23.51 5.00 6.98
C GLY A 147 22.53 3.81 6.97
N GLY A 148 22.72 2.89 7.91
CA GLY A 148 21.92 1.67 8.03
C GLY A 148 22.65 0.40 7.59
N PRO A 149 21.98 -0.76 7.67
CA PRO A 149 22.58 -2.05 7.32
C PRO A 149 23.13 -2.06 5.88
N PRO A 150 24.31 -2.66 5.64
CA PRO A 150 24.92 -2.65 4.32
C PRO A 150 24.05 -3.43 3.31
N VAL A 151 23.93 -2.88 2.09
CA VAL A 151 23.24 -3.54 0.97
C VAL A 151 24.17 -4.59 0.36
N ILE A 152 24.06 -5.84 0.82
CA ILE A 152 24.89 -6.96 0.33
C ILE A 152 24.25 -7.77 -0.79
N THR A 153 23.00 -7.48 -1.17
CA THR A 153 22.29 -8.15 -2.28
C THR A 153 23.05 -7.95 -3.58
N LYS A 154 23.28 -9.04 -4.33
CA LYS A 154 24.05 -9.01 -5.58
C LYS A 154 23.21 -8.48 -6.74
N LEU A 155 23.88 -7.91 -7.74
CA LEU A 155 23.24 -7.62 -9.02
C LEU A 155 23.01 -8.93 -9.78
N ARG A 156 21.92 -8.98 -10.53
CA ARG A 156 21.51 -10.12 -11.35
C ARG A 156 21.89 -9.85 -12.80
N ASP A 157 22.53 -10.81 -13.45
CA ASP A 157 22.84 -10.70 -14.88
C ASP A 157 21.56 -10.92 -15.69
N VAL A 158 21.17 -9.90 -16.46
CA VAL A 158 19.93 -9.85 -17.24
C VAL A 158 19.87 -10.98 -18.25
N ASP A 159 20.95 -11.20 -19.01
CA ASP A 159 20.95 -12.19 -20.08
C ASP A 159 20.93 -13.61 -19.49
N ALA A 160 21.66 -13.82 -18.39
CA ALA A 160 21.63 -15.09 -17.66
C ALA A 160 20.23 -15.41 -17.09
N GLU A 161 19.52 -14.42 -16.53
CA GLU A 161 18.16 -14.62 -16.02
C GLU A 161 17.16 -14.91 -17.15
N ILE A 162 17.29 -14.26 -18.29
CA ILE A 162 16.45 -14.54 -19.46
C ILE A 162 16.64 -15.98 -19.94
N GLN A 163 17.88 -16.47 -20.02
CA GLN A 163 18.13 -17.87 -20.40
C GLN A 163 17.55 -18.84 -19.37
N ARG A 164 17.73 -18.58 -18.07
CA ARG A 164 17.10 -19.39 -17.01
C ARG A 164 15.58 -19.42 -17.15
N TRP A 165 14.95 -18.27 -17.35
CA TRP A 165 13.50 -18.17 -17.55
C TRP A 165 13.02 -18.94 -18.78
N ARG A 166 13.72 -18.82 -19.92
CA ARG A 166 13.41 -19.59 -21.13
C ARG A 166 13.48 -21.09 -20.89
N ASN A 167 14.55 -21.56 -20.24
CA ASN A 167 14.76 -22.97 -19.91
C ASN A 167 13.65 -23.50 -18.99
N ARG A 168 13.30 -22.77 -17.92
CA ARG A 168 12.18 -23.14 -17.03
C ARG A 168 10.85 -23.24 -17.77
N ARG A 169 10.64 -22.40 -18.79
CA ARG A 169 9.44 -22.43 -19.62
C ARG A 169 9.41 -23.58 -20.64
N SER A 170 10.55 -23.91 -21.25
CA SER A 170 10.64 -25.05 -22.17
C SER A 170 10.48 -26.38 -21.45
N ASP A 171 11.01 -26.50 -20.23
CA ASP A 171 10.84 -27.71 -19.41
C ASP A 171 9.39 -27.89 -18.94
N ARG A 172 8.64 -26.78 -18.86
CA ARG A 172 7.20 -26.76 -18.57
C ARG A 172 6.35 -27.00 -19.83
N THR A 173 6.92 -27.69 -20.83
CA THR A 173 6.21 -28.16 -22.04
C THR A 173 4.82 -28.65 -21.62
N PRO A 174 3.74 -28.12 -22.21
CA PRO A 174 2.39 -28.48 -21.80
C PRO A 174 2.25 -29.98 -21.92
N GLU A 175 1.86 -30.62 -20.82
CA GLU A 175 1.41 -32.00 -20.81
C GLU A 175 0.40 -32.14 -21.94
N GLU A 176 0.82 -32.86 -22.99
CA GLU A 176 0.05 -33.03 -24.21
C GLU A 176 -1.35 -33.48 -23.77
N PRO A 177 -2.43 -32.74 -24.11
CA PRO A 177 -3.73 -33.04 -23.57
C PRO A 177 -4.03 -34.50 -23.86
N ALA A 178 -4.15 -35.31 -22.81
CA ALA A 178 -4.33 -36.75 -22.91
C ALA A 178 -5.34 -37.04 -24.03
N PRO A 179 -5.02 -37.94 -24.98
CA PRO A 179 -5.82 -38.12 -26.18
C PRO A 179 -7.28 -38.30 -25.77
N GLN A 180 -8.11 -37.32 -26.13
CA GLN A 180 -9.54 -37.39 -25.82
C GLN A 180 -10.05 -38.70 -26.43
N PRO A 181 -10.68 -39.60 -25.65
CA PRO A 181 -11.19 -40.84 -26.20
C PRO A 181 -12.12 -40.50 -27.38
N PRO A 182 -12.01 -41.23 -28.51
CA PRO A 182 -12.75 -40.91 -29.70
C PRO A 182 -14.23 -40.80 -29.35
N ARG A 183 -14.83 -39.65 -29.71
CA ARG A 183 -16.22 -39.37 -29.35
C ARG A 183 -17.11 -40.50 -29.90
N PRO A 184 -17.92 -41.16 -29.06
CA PRO A 184 -18.72 -42.28 -29.51
C PRO A 184 -19.68 -41.87 -30.62
N TRP A 185 -19.76 -42.68 -31.68
CA TRP A 185 -20.53 -42.43 -32.90
C TRP A 185 -22.03 -42.12 -32.63
N TRP A 186 -22.59 -42.66 -31.54
CA TRP A 186 -23.98 -42.45 -31.16
C TRP A 186 -24.32 -41.01 -30.73
N ARG A 187 -23.33 -40.21 -30.28
CA ARG A 187 -23.55 -38.77 -29.96
C ARG A 187 -23.73 -37.89 -31.21
N ARG A 188 -23.33 -38.35 -32.40
CA ARG A 188 -23.55 -37.64 -33.68
C ARG A 188 -24.93 -37.91 -34.28
N VAL A 189 -25.54 -39.05 -33.95
CA VAL A 189 -26.81 -39.49 -34.56
C VAL A 189 -28.03 -38.77 -33.93
N TRP A 190 -27.88 -38.18 -32.73
CA TRP A 190 -29.00 -37.62 -31.95
C TRP A 190 -29.08 -36.09 -31.95
N LYS A 191 -28.16 -35.38 -32.62
CA LYS A 191 -28.25 -33.93 -32.85
C LYS A 191 -28.79 -33.63 -34.26
N ARG A 192 -30.06 -33.93 -34.46
CA ARG A 192 -30.91 -33.29 -35.47
C ARG A 192 -32.31 -33.14 -34.89
N PRO A 193 -32.70 -31.96 -34.38
CA PRO A 193 -34.07 -31.53 -34.47
C PRO A 193 -34.27 -30.72 -35.76
N GLN A 194 -35.46 -30.94 -36.32
CA GLN A 194 -36.15 -30.35 -37.47
C GLN A 194 -35.54 -29.14 -38.18
#